data_AF-A0A3M1BH26-F1
#
_entry.id   AF-A0A3M1BH26-F1
#
_cell.length_a   1.000
_cell.length_b   1.000
_cell.length_c   1.000
_cell.angle_alpha   90.00
_cell.angle_beta   90.00
_cell.angle_gamma   90.00
#
_symmetry.space_group_name_H-M   'P 1'
#
loop_
_entity.id
_entity.type
_entity.pdbx_description
1 polymer ?
#
loop_
_entity_poly.entity_id
_entity_poly.type
_entity_poly.pdbx_seq_one_letter_code
_entity_poly.pdbx_strand_id
1 'polypeptide(L)'
;MAGVYTSPTRRRVIGVLFLALGVLLWVLFARGLAPDAVTTYKLTPGGTAQKLPDWVFPTLPMLNFLAIFSAGLGVFQLVRGFGRRTNLVLSLVVAAFIFGFLSWATSGGTLNLAGLFRSALVKAVPLTIGALSGVLCERSGVVNIAIEGMMLTGAFVGAFVGSVTNLWIGLLAAVLSGGLLAAILAVLSIKYKTDQIIAGTVINIFATGLTSFLSAKFLQKYQYLNDPGRFPTIKIPVLADIPFIGPILFQHNMFVYALYIFLVVLTVALFYTRWGLRTRSVGEHPKAADTLGINVFRTRYLSVILGG
;
A
#
# COMPACT_ATOMS: atom_id res chain seq x y z
N MET A 1 18.60 24.62 23.79
CA MET A 1 17.33 23.94 23.43
C MET A 1 16.48 24.89 22.58
N ALA A 2 16.50 24.75 21.25
CA ALA A 2 15.75 25.64 20.36
C ALA A 2 14.24 25.33 20.44
N GLY A 3 13.47 26.26 21.00
CA GLY A 3 12.01 26.24 20.94
C GLY A 3 11.57 26.25 19.48
N VAL A 4 10.96 25.16 19.02
CA VAL A 4 10.34 25.13 17.69
C VAL A 4 9.12 26.04 17.78
N TYR A 5 9.20 27.24 17.21
CA TYR A 5 8.07 28.15 17.07
C TYR A 5 6.98 27.43 16.27
N THR A 6 5.97 26.89 16.96
CA THR A 6 4.76 26.43 16.29
C THR A 6 3.95 27.66 15.91
N SER A 7 3.68 27.86 14.61
CA SER A 7 2.90 29.02 14.20
C SER A 7 1.54 29.02 14.91
N PRO A 8 1.07 30.18 15.42
CA PRO A 8 -0.21 30.27 16.11
C PRO A 8 -1.38 29.78 15.23
N THR A 9 -1.27 29.97 13.91
CA THR A 9 -2.18 29.43 12.90
C THR A 9 -2.24 27.91 12.93
N ARG A 10 -1.09 27.21 12.90
CA ARG A 10 -1.03 25.74 12.93
C ARG A 10 -1.65 25.18 14.22
N ARG A 11 -1.39 25.84 15.35
CA ARG A 11 -1.97 25.44 16.64
C ARG A 11 -3.50 25.53 16.62
N ARG A 12 -4.05 26.65 16.12
CA ARG A 12 -5.51 26.86 15.99
C ARG A 12 -6.15 25.86 15.03
N VAL A 13 -5.59 25.70 13.84
CA VAL A 13 -6.11 24.77 12.82
C VAL A 13 -6.17 23.34 13.34
N ILE A 14 -5.08 22.85 13.97
CA ILE A 14 -5.04 21.48 14.50
C ILE A 14 -5.99 21.31 15.69
N GLY A 15 -6.11 22.31 16.56
CA GLY A 15 -7.06 22.27 17.68
C GLY A 15 -8.53 22.22 17.21
N VAL A 16 -8.88 23.02 16.20
CA VAL A 16 -10.21 22.98 15.57
C VAL A 16 -10.46 21.62 14.91
N LEU A 17 -9.45 21.05 14.24
CA LEU A 17 -9.56 19.72 13.63
C LEU A 17 -9.83 18.62 14.66
N PHE A 18 -9.17 18.64 15.82
CA PHE A 18 -9.44 17.67 16.89
C PHE A 18 -10.85 17.79 17.45
N LEU A 19 -11.32 19.03 17.66
CA LEU A 19 -12.70 19.29 18.07
C LEU A 19 -13.70 18.78 17.03
N ALA A 20 -13.46 19.09 15.75
CA ALA A 20 -14.31 18.63 14.66
C ALA A 20 -14.37 17.09 14.61
N LEU A 21 -13.25 16.40 14.74
CA LEU A 21 -13.22 14.93 14.79
C LEU A 21 -13.97 14.37 16.00
N GLY A 22 -13.84 15.00 17.18
CA GLY A 22 -14.60 14.62 18.38
C GLY A 22 -16.12 14.81 18.22
N VAL A 23 -16.54 15.93 17.64
CA VAL A 23 -17.96 16.19 17.34
C VAL A 23 -18.48 15.22 16.28
N LEU A 24 -17.72 14.98 15.22
CA LEU A 24 -18.09 14.02 14.16
C LEU A 24 -18.22 12.60 14.70
N LEU A 25 -17.31 12.15 15.58
CA LEU A 25 -17.43 10.86 16.27
C LEU A 25 -18.80 10.74 16.97
N TRP A 26 -19.21 11.76 17.70
CA TRP A 26 -20.47 11.73 18.43
C TRP A 26 -21.69 11.80 17.51
N VAL A 27 -21.70 12.76 16.57
CA VAL A 27 -22.83 13.00 15.67
C VAL A 27 -23.06 11.84 14.72
N LEU A 28 -22.00 11.30 14.10
CA LEU A 28 -22.11 10.25 13.09
C LEU A 28 -22.25 8.87 13.70
N PHE A 29 -21.57 8.58 14.81
CA PHE A 29 -21.44 7.23 15.32
C PHE A 29 -22.19 6.98 16.62
N ALA A 30 -22.20 7.92 17.57
CA ALA A 30 -22.79 7.68 18.89
C ALA A 30 -24.31 7.96 18.95
N ARG A 31 -24.79 9.01 18.26
CA ARG A 31 -26.17 9.53 18.42
C ARG A 31 -27.29 8.54 18.09
N GLY A 32 -27.06 7.64 17.13
CA GLY A 32 -28.07 6.70 16.63
C GLY A 32 -27.96 5.28 17.18
N LEU A 33 -27.08 5.03 18.16
CA LEU A 33 -26.77 3.67 18.62
C LEU A 33 -27.68 3.21 19.75
N ALA A 34 -28.07 1.94 19.74
CA ALA A 34 -28.80 1.33 20.85
C ALA A 34 -27.89 1.21 22.10
N PRO A 35 -28.41 1.44 23.33
CA PRO A 35 -27.60 1.42 24.56
C PRO A 35 -27.00 0.05 24.91
N ASP A 36 -27.60 -1.03 24.43
CA ASP A 36 -27.24 -2.43 24.66
C ASP A 36 -26.29 -3.00 23.60
N ALA A 37 -25.92 -2.21 22.58
CA ALA A 37 -25.00 -2.66 21.55
C ALA A 37 -23.62 -2.97 22.15
N VAL A 38 -23.16 -4.19 21.92
CA VAL A 38 -21.82 -4.68 22.31
C VAL A 38 -21.00 -4.89 21.05
N THR A 39 -19.75 -4.43 21.06
CA THR A 39 -18.79 -4.72 19.98
C THR A 39 -17.77 -5.74 20.49
N THR A 40 -17.56 -6.81 19.72
CA THR A 40 -16.54 -7.83 20.02
C THR A 40 -15.44 -7.81 18.96
N TYR A 41 -14.21 -7.47 19.34
CA TYR A 41 -13.03 -7.61 18.50
C TYR A 41 -12.32 -8.94 18.78
N LYS A 42 -12.36 -9.83 17.80
CA LYS A 42 -11.61 -11.09 17.83
C LYS A 42 -10.16 -10.82 17.52
N LEU A 43 -9.28 -11.18 18.46
CA LEU A 43 -7.83 -10.98 18.33
C LEU A 43 -7.09 -12.21 17.84
N THR A 44 -7.72 -13.38 17.89
CA THR A 44 -7.11 -14.64 17.45
C THR A 44 -6.99 -14.64 15.92
N PRO A 45 -5.77 -14.56 15.35
CA PRO A 45 -5.58 -14.66 13.91
C PRO A 45 -5.88 -16.08 13.43
N GLY A 46 -6.39 -16.23 12.21
CA GLY A 46 -6.56 -17.56 11.62
C GLY A 46 -5.20 -18.25 11.40
N GLY A 47 -5.03 -19.47 11.91
CA GLY A 47 -3.82 -20.29 11.70
C GLY A 47 -2.86 -20.43 12.88
N THR A 48 -3.24 -19.93 14.06
CA THR A 48 -2.53 -20.15 15.35
C THR A 48 -3.37 -20.94 16.34
N ALA A 49 -2.71 -21.81 17.12
CA ALA A 49 -3.32 -22.54 18.22
C ALA A 49 -3.53 -21.68 19.49
N GLN A 50 -2.80 -20.56 19.61
CA GLN A 50 -2.92 -19.65 20.74
C GLN A 50 -4.14 -18.74 20.59
N LYS A 51 -5.13 -18.92 21.46
CA LYS A 51 -6.30 -18.05 21.58
C LYS A 51 -5.91 -16.81 22.37
N LEU A 52 -6.03 -15.64 21.74
CA LEU A 52 -5.93 -14.36 22.44
C LEU A 52 -7.31 -13.99 23.01
N PRO A 53 -7.38 -13.37 24.19
CA PRO A 53 -8.65 -12.92 24.76
C PRO A 53 -9.28 -11.86 23.85
N ASP A 54 -10.54 -12.06 23.48
CA ASP A 54 -11.28 -11.13 22.65
C ASP A 54 -11.55 -9.83 23.43
N TRP A 55 -11.54 -8.70 22.74
CA TRP A 55 -11.94 -7.42 23.34
C TRP A 55 -13.43 -7.25 23.20
N VAL A 56 -14.13 -7.22 24.32
CA VAL A 56 -15.59 -7.03 24.37
C VAL A 56 -15.88 -5.77 25.18
N PHE A 57 -16.62 -4.84 24.61
CA PHE A 57 -17.03 -3.63 25.32
C PHE A 57 -18.37 -3.08 24.83
N PRO A 58 -19.11 -2.36 25.69
CA PRO A 58 -20.29 -1.62 25.29
C PRO A 58 -19.94 -0.52 24.27
N THR A 59 -20.57 -0.54 23.11
CA THR A 59 -20.20 0.32 21.97
C THR A 59 -20.47 1.80 22.28
N LEU A 60 -21.65 2.11 22.84
CA LEU A 60 -22.08 3.49 23.08
C LEU A 60 -21.21 4.24 24.12
N PRO A 61 -20.93 3.67 25.32
CA PRO A 61 -20.00 4.28 26.27
C PRO A 61 -18.59 4.49 25.69
N MET A 62 -18.10 3.55 24.90
CA MET A 62 -16.78 3.66 24.26
C MET A 62 -16.74 4.82 23.24
N LEU A 63 -17.75 4.94 22.39
CA LEU A 63 -17.81 6.04 21.41
C LEU A 63 -17.92 7.41 22.09
N ASN A 64 -18.72 7.52 23.15
CA ASN A 64 -18.81 8.75 23.94
C ASN A 64 -17.47 9.11 24.59
N PHE A 65 -16.77 8.12 25.15
CA PHE A 65 -15.44 8.32 25.71
C PHE A 65 -14.45 8.84 24.66
N LEU A 66 -14.38 8.22 23.48
CA LEU A 66 -13.49 8.64 22.40
C LEU A 66 -13.82 10.04 21.87
N ALA A 67 -15.10 10.39 21.77
CA ALA A 67 -15.56 11.71 21.36
C ALA A 67 -15.14 12.80 22.36
N ILE A 68 -15.42 12.58 23.66
CA ILE A 68 -15.04 13.51 24.74
C ILE A 68 -13.52 13.64 24.83
N PHE A 69 -12.81 12.52 24.73
CA PHE A 69 -11.35 12.50 24.78
C PHE A 69 -10.73 13.28 23.60
N SER A 70 -11.23 13.07 22.38
CA SER A 70 -10.76 13.81 21.19
C SER A 70 -11.08 15.30 21.27
N ALA A 71 -12.29 15.65 21.76
CA ALA A 71 -12.67 17.05 21.97
C ALA A 71 -11.81 17.71 23.06
N GLY A 72 -11.55 17.02 24.17
CA GLY A 72 -10.69 17.50 25.25
C GLY A 72 -9.25 17.78 24.78
N LEU A 73 -8.68 16.88 23.96
CA LEU A 73 -7.38 17.12 23.31
C LEU A 73 -7.42 18.33 22.37
N GLY A 74 -8.54 18.55 21.67
CA GLY A 74 -8.76 19.75 20.85
C GLY A 74 -8.79 21.04 21.64
N VAL A 75 -9.54 21.10 22.74
CA VAL A 75 -9.54 22.25 23.66
C VAL A 75 -8.14 22.50 24.21
N PHE A 76 -7.44 21.45 24.66
CA PHE A 76 -6.08 21.59 25.19
C PHE A 76 -5.11 22.12 24.14
N GLN A 77 -5.20 21.65 22.89
CA GLN A 77 -4.39 22.13 21.78
C GLN A 77 -4.68 23.61 21.47
N LEU A 78 -5.93 24.07 21.61
CA LEU A 78 -6.30 25.49 21.47
C LEU A 78 -5.79 26.35 22.64
N VAL A 79 -5.85 25.88 23.89
CA VAL A 79 -5.55 26.68 25.10
C VAL A 79 -4.07 26.68 25.49
N ARG A 80 -3.37 25.54 25.40
CA ARG A 80 -1.92 25.43 25.71
C ARG A 80 -1.08 25.01 24.52
N GLY A 81 -1.57 24.10 23.68
CA GLY A 81 -0.83 23.55 22.55
C GLY A 81 0.22 22.50 22.96
N PHE A 82 0.38 21.46 22.12
CA PHE A 82 1.29 20.33 22.38
C PHE A 82 2.71 20.51 21.80
N GLY A 83 3.03 21.66 21.21
CA GLY A 83 4.36 21.97 20.67
C GLY A 83 4.87 20.91 19.68
N ARG A 84 6.03 20.30 19.98
CA ARG A 84 6.64 19.24 19.15
C ARG A 84 5.82 17.94 19.12
N ARG A 85 4.99 17.67 20.14
CA ARG A 85 4.17 16.46 20.23
C ARG A 85 2.85 16.54 19.48
N THR A 86 2.52 17.68 18.87
CA THR A 86 1.26 17.86 18.14
C THR A 86 1.03 16.80 17.07
N ASN A 87 2.07 16.32 16.37
CA ASN A 87 1.92 15.27 15.36
C ASN A 87 1.54 13.92 15.97
N LEU A 88 2.13 13.57 17.12
CA LEU A 88 1.79 12.35 17.84
C LEU A 88 0.35 12.39 18.35
N VAL A 89 -0.09 13.54 18.87
CA VAL A 89 -1.48 13.72 19.32
C VAL A 89 -2.44 13.67 18.14
N LEU A 90 -2.08 14.23 16.98
CA LEU A 90 -2.87 14.10 15.75
C LEU A 90 -3.02 12.64 15.34
N SER A 91 -1.93 11.86 15.31
CA SER A 91 -1.99 10.43 15.02
C SER A 91 -2.90 9.68 15.99
N LEU A 92 -2.87 10.05 17.28
CA LEU A 92 -3.70 9.45 18.31
C LEU A 92 -5.20 9.80 18.10
N VAL A 93 -5.53 11.05 17.83
CA VAL A 93 -6.93 11.48 17.56
C VAL A 93 -7.47 10.83 16.28
N VAL A 94 -6.66 10.72 15.23
CA VAL A 94 -7.04 10.01 14.00
C VAL A 94 -7.23 8.52 14.27
N ALA A 95 -6.36 7.88 15.06
CA ALA A 95 -6.53 6.49 15.46
C ALA A 95 -7.80 6.28 16.29
N ALA A 96 -8.11 7.19 17.21
CA ALA A 96 -9.36 7.18 17.98
C ALA A 96 -10.59 7.32 17.07
N PHE A 97 -10.51 8.20 16.06
CA PHE A 97 -11.57 8.36 15.06
C PHE A 97 -11.80 7.06 14.25
N ILE A 98 -10.73 6.45 13.74
CA ILE A 98 -10.80 5.19 12.98
C ILE A 98 -11.32 4.06 13.87
N PHE A 99 -10.84 3.96 15.10
CA PHE A 99 -11.29 2.94 16.05
C PHE A 99 -12.78 3.13 16.40
N GLY A 100 -13.22 4.38 16.59
CA GLY A 100 -14.64 4.70 16.80
C GLY A 100 -15.49 4.31 15.59
N PHE A 101 -15.06 4.66 14.38
CA PHE A 101 -15.71 4.22 13.14
C PHE A 101 -15.84 2.69 13.05
N LEU A 102 -14.76 1.94 13.32
CA LEU A 102 -14.79 0.48 13.29
C LEU A 102 -15.71 -0.11 14.36
N SER A 103 -15.74 0.50 15.54
CA SER A 103 -16.59 0.06 16.66
C SER A 103 -18.06 0.24 16.34
N TRP A 104 -18.40 1.38 15.72
CA TRP A 104 -19.72 1.68 15.19
C TRP A 104 -20.13 0.75 14.05
N ALA A 105 -19.26 0.57 13.05
CA ALA A 105 -19.53 -0.29 11.90
C ALA A 105 -19.74 -1.77 12.29
N THR A 106 -19.26 -2.17 13.47
CA THR A 106 -19.41 -3.53 14.02
C THR A 106 -20.29 -3.55 15.27
N SER A 107 -21.14 -2.53 15.48
CA SER A 107 -22.03 -2.49 16.65
C SER A 107 -22.99 -3.67 16.66
N GLY A 108 -23.07 -4.41 17.77
CA GLY A 108 -23.91 -5.61 17.89
C GLY A 108 -23.35 -6.85 17.20
N GLY A 109 -22.10 -6.80 16.71
CA GLY A 109 -21.46 -7.89 15.98
C GLY A 109 -20.04 -8.19 16.45
N THR A 110 -19.35 -9.04 15.67
CA THR A 110 -17.95 -9.42 15.90
C THR A 110 -17.07 -9.00 14.73
N LEU A 111 -15.95 -8.32 15.00
CA LEU A 111 -14.93 -7.99 14.00
C LEU A 111 -13.66 -8.80 14.25
N ASN A 112 -13.14 -9.49 13.23
CA ASN A 112 -11.81 -10.10 13.33
C ASN A 112 -10.72 -9.06 13.06
N LEU A 113 -10.18 -8.46 14.12
CA LEU A 113 -9.18 -7.40 14.02
C LEU A 113 -7.87 -7.90 13.40
N ALA A 114 -7.42 -9.08 13.84
CA ALA A 114 -6.21 -9.69 13.29
C ALA A 114 -6.38 -10.04 11.80
N GLY A 115 -7.55 -10.55 11.41
CA GLY A 115 -7.91 -10.81 10.03
C GLY A 115 -7.96 -9.54 9.17
N LEU A 116 -8.41 -8.43 9.74
CA LEU A 116 -8.44 -7.12 9.08
C LEU A 116 -7.02 -6.64 8.77
N PHE A 117 -6.12 -6.64 9.76
CA PHE A 117 -4.72 -6.25 9.55
C PHE A 117 -4.01 -7.16 8.56
N ARG A 118 -4.20 -8.48 8.68
CA ARG A 118 -3.67 -9.47 7.74
C ARG A 118 -4.15 -9.20 6.31
N SER A 119 -5.43 -8.91 6.12
CA SER A 119 -6.01 -8.61 4.80
C SER A 119 -5.54 -7.27 4.25
N ALA A 120 -5.41 -6.26 5.10
CA ALA A 120 -4.87 -4.95 4.74
C ALA A 120 -3.45 -5.09 4.18
N LEU A 121 -2.60 -5.88 4.84
CA LEU A 121 -1.24 -6.14 4.37
C LEU A 121 -1.23 -6.81 2.99
N VAL A 122 -2.01 -7.89 2.79
CA VAL A 122 -2.07 -8.60 1.50
C VAL A 122 -2.55 -7.67 0.38
N LYS A 123 -3.55 -6.82 0.66
CA LYS A 123 -4.04 -5.82 -0.31
C LYS A 123 -3.05 -4.69 -0.58
N ALA A 124 -2.19 -4.35 0.38
CA ALA A 124 -1.14 -3.35 0.20
C ALA A 124 0.00 -3.84 -0.71
N VAL A 125 0.15 -5.15 -0.91
CA VAL A 125 1.24 -5.73 -1.72
C VAL A 125 1.29 -5.17 -3.15
N PRO A 126 0.24 -5.31 -3.99
CA PRO A 126 0.28 -4.83 -5.36
C PRO A 126 0.47 -3.30 -5.44
N LEU A 127 -0.13 -2.55 -4.52
CA LEU A 127 0.00 -1.09 -4.46
C LEU A 127 1.46 -0.67 -4.16
N THR A 128 2.10 -1.35 -3.21
CA THR A 128 3.48 -1.03 -2.82
C THR A 128 4.47 -1.42 -3.92
N ILE A 129 4.29 -2.58 -4.55
CA ILE A 129 5.14 -3.00 -5.68
C ILE A 129 4.99 -2.02 -6.86
N GLY A 130 3.76 -1.60 -7.18
CA GLY A 130 3.52 -0.55 -8.17
C GLY A 130 4.19 0.78 -7.81
N ALA A 131 4.11 1.20 -6.55
CA ALA A 131 4.81 2.41 -6.08
C ALA A 131 6.34 2.30 -6.19
N LEU A 132 6.92 1.13 -5.88
CA LEU A 132 8.36 0.87 -6.03
C LEU A 132 8.80 0.93 -7.51
N SER A 133 7.98 0.41 -8.43
CA SER A 133 8.17 0.57 -9.88
C SER A 133 8.24 2.05 -10.26
N GLY A 134 7.25 2.84 -9.83
CA GLY A 134 7.20 4.28 -10.07
C GLY A 134 8.44 5.01 -9.55
N VAL A 135 8.84 4.75 -8.31
CA VAL A 135 10.05 5.34 -7.71
C VAL A 135 11.30 5.02 -8.52
N LEU A 136 11.45 3.77 -8.98
CA LEU A 136 12.61 3.37 -9.76
C LEU A 136 12.67 4.10 -11.12
N CYS A 137 11.53 4.20 -11.79
CA CYS A 137 11.42 4.87 -13.08
C CYS A 137 11.67 6.39 -12.94
N GLU A 138 10.98 7.05 -12.00
CA GLU A 138 11.06 8.50 -11.80
C GLU A 138 12.46 8.93 -11.42
N ARG A 139 13.16 8.15 -10.58
CA ARG A 139 14.55 8.45 -10.22
C ARG A 139 15.51 8.38 -11.40
N SER A 140 15.15 7.73 -12.51
CA SER A 140 15.92 7.73 -13.75
C SER A 140 15.49 8.82 -14.75
N GLY A 141 14.43 9.56 -14.45
CA GLY A 141 13.88 10.61 -15.32
C GLY A 141 12.83 10.12 -16.32
N VAL A 142 12.17 9.00 -16.04
CA VAL A 142 11.03 8.48 -16.82
C VAL A 142 9.86 8.24 -15.87
N VAL A 143 8.73 8.92 -16.09
CA VAL A 143 7.49 8.74 -15.35
C VAL A 143 6.74 7.54 -15.92
N ASN A 144 6.52 6.52 -15.08
CA ASN A 144 5.81 5.31 -15.50
C ASN A 144 4.31 5.43 -15.21
N ILE A 145 3.56 5.98 -16.17
CA ILE A 145 2.09 6.06 -16.09
C ILE A 145 1.42 4.72 -16.48
N ALA A 146 2.17 3.81 -17.12
CA ALA A 146 1.66 2.54 -17.64
C ALA A 146 1.61 1.39 -16.61
N ILE A 147 1.88 1.67 -15.32
CA ILE A 147 1.98 0.63 -14.26
C ILE A 147 0.70 -0.21 -14.18
N GLU A 148 -0.47 0.43 -14.29
CA GLU A 148 -1.75 -0.28 -14.25
C GLU A 148 -1.91 -1.28 -15.39
N GLY A 149 -1.54 -0.87 -16.61
CA GLY A 149 -1.52 -1.74 -17.78
C GLY A 149 -0.53 -2.90 -17.65
N MET A 150 0.67 -2.64 -17.13
CA MET A 150 1.67 -3.69 -16.83
C MET A 150 1.13 -4.71 -15.84
N MET A 151 0.49 -4.24 -14.76
CA MET A 151 -0.12 -5.12 -13.76
C MET A 151 -1.29 -5.93 -14.34
N LEU A 152 -2.16 -5.32 -15.13
CA LEU A 152 -3.29 -5.99 -15.78
C LEU A 152 -2.82 -7.07 -16.77
N THR A 153 -1.85 -6.75 -17.63
CA THR A 153 -1.28 -7.72 -18.56
C THR A 153 -0.55 -8.84 -17.83
N GLY A 154 0.24 -8.53 -16.80
CA GLY A 154 0.89 -9.52 -15.95
C GLY A 154 -0.11 -10.44 -15.25
N ALA A 155 -1.20 -9.91 -14.72
CA ALA A 155 -2.25 -10.70 -14.09
C ALA A 155 -2.93 -11.66 -15.07
N PHE A 156 -3.29 -11.18 -16.26
CA PHE A 156 -3.91 -12.00 -17.30
C PHE A 156 -2.96 -13.11 -17.79
N VAL A 157 -1.74 -12.75 -18.19
CA VAL A 157 -0.76 -13.70 -18.72
C VAL A 157 -0.37 -14.71 -17.65
N GLY A 158 -0.17 -14.26 -16.41
CA GLY A 158 0.17 -15.14 -15.28
C GLY A 158 -0.92 -16.14 -14.94
N ALA A 159 -2.18 -15.70 -14.93
CA ALA A 159 -3.32 -16.60 -14.71
C ALA A 159 -3.44 -17.63 -15.83
N PHE A 160 -3.45 -17.17 -17.08
CA PHE A 160 -3.61 -18.04 -18.24
C PHE A 160 -2.49 -19.08 -18.37
N VAL A 161 -1.23 -18.63 -18.32
CA VAL A 161 -0.07 -19.52 -18.46
C VAL A 161 0.04 -20.44 -17.24
N GLY A 162 -0.23 -19.93 -16.03
CA GLY A 162 -0.19 -20.71 -14.80
C GLY A 162 -1.22 -21.83 -14.77
N SER A 163 -2.42 -21.59 -15.31
CA SER A 163 -3.48 -22.59 -15.43
C SER A 163 -3.18 -23.70 -16.42
N VAL A 164 -2.48 -23.40 -17.52
CA VAL A 164 -2.14 -24.40 -18.54
C VAL A 164 -0.87 -25.17 -18.16
N THR A 165 0.04 -24.54 -17.40
CA THR A 165 1.35 -25.10 -17.09
C THR A 165 1.50 -25.33 -15.58
N ASN A 166 2.16 -24.41 -14.87
CA ASN A 166 2.28 -24.39 -13.42
C ASN A 166 2.49 -22.96 -12.90
N LEU A 167 2.37 -22.79 -11.58
CA LEU A 167 2.43 -21.48 -10.91
C LEU A 167 3.73 -20.72 -11.19
N TRP A 168 4.88 -21.41 -11.27
CA TRP A 168 6.19 -20.77 -11.45
C TRP A 168 6.39 -20.26 -12.86
N ILE A 169 5.96 -21.03 -13.86
CA ILE A 169 6.00 -20.60 -15.27
C ILE A 169 5.00 -19.47 -15.49
N GLY A 170 3.82 -19.54 -14.87
CA GLY A 170 2.86 -18.43 -14.85
C GLY A 170 3.45 -17.14 -14.27
N LEU A 171 4.14 -17.23 -13.14
CA LEU A 171 4.85 -16.09 -12.54
C LEU A 171 5.89 -15.50 -13.50
N LEU A 172 6.75 -16.34 -14.08
CA LEU A 172 7.79 -15.89 -15.01
C LEU A 172 7.16 -15.20 -16.23
N ALA A 173 6.11 -15.78 -16.79
CA ALA A 173 5.38 -15.19 -17.92
C ALA A 173 4.74 -13.84 -17.54
N ALA A 174 4.19 -13.70 -16.33
CA ALA A 174 3.68 -12.43 -15.82
C ALA A 174 4.78 -11.35 -15.77
N VAL A 175 5.92 -11.67 -15.15
CA VAL A 175 7.08 -10.75 -15.06
C VAL A 175 7.59 -10.35 -16.45
N LEU A 176 7.72 -11.31 -17.37
CA LEU A 176 8.17 -11.01 -18.73
C LEU A 176 7.18 -10.13 -19.49
N SER A 177 5.87 -10.31 -19.29
CA SER A 177 4.85 -9.49 -19.94
C SER A 177 4.82 -8.05 -19.40
N GLY A 178 5.01 -7.85 -18.10
CA GLY A 178 5.18 -6.53 -17.48
C GLY A 178 6.43 -5.83 -17.99
N GLY A 179 7.57 -6.53 -17.95
CA GLY A 179 8.84 -6.06 -18.51
C GLY A 179 8.78 -5.73 -20.01
N LEU A 180 7.99 -6.47 -20.79
CA LEU A 180 7.77 -6.18 -22.21
C LEU A 180 7.00 -4.86 -22.41
N LEU A 181 5.91 -4.64 -21.68
CA LEU A 181 5.18 -3.37 -21.74
C LEU A 181 6.03 -2.21 -21.21
N ALA A 182 6.85 -2.43 -20.19
CA ALA A 182 7.84 -1.46 -19.74
C ALA A 182 8.90 -1.16 -20.79
N ALA A 183 9.38 -2.17 -21.53
CA ALA A 183 10.29 -1.95 -22.65
C ALA A 183 9.64 -1.11 -23.76
N ILE A 184 8.35 -1.32 -24.06
CA ILE A 184 7.60 -0.49 -25.01
C ILE A 184 7.54 0.96 -24.51
N LEU A 185 7.18 1.18 -23.25
CA LEU A 185 7.18 2.52 -22.65
C LEU A 185 8.57 3.17 -22.72
N ALA A 186 9.61 2.41 -22.39
CA ALA A 186 11.00 2.87 -22.41
C ALA A 186 11.41 3.29 -23.84
N VAL A 187 11.07 2.50 -24.86
CA VAL A 187 11.38 2.83 -26.25
C VAL A 187 10.64 4.10 -26.69
N LEU A 188 9.35 4.21 -26.40
CA LEU A 188 8.55 5.39 -26.75
C LEU A 188 9.09 6.66 -26.08
N SER A 189 9.31 6.60 -24.76
CA SER A 189 9.75 7.74 -23.96
C SER A 189 11.21 8.14 -24.18
N ILE A 190 12.11 7.17 -24.34
CA ILE A 190 13.56 7.43 -24.39
C ILE A 190 14.04 7.63 -25.83
N LYS A 191 13.69 6.73 -26.76
CA LYS A 191 14.16 6.79 -28.16
C LYS A 191 13.32 7.76 -28.97
N TYR A 192 12.00 7.64 -28.91
CA TYR A 192 11.09 8.47 -29.70
C TYR A 192 10.71 9.79 -29.02
N LYS A 193 11.10 9.96 -27.75
CA LYS A 193 10.84 11.18 -26.96
C LYS A 193 9.37 11.57 -26.94
N THR A 194 8.47 10.59 -27.00
CA THR A 194 7.03 10.84 -26.87
C THR A 194 6.70 11.29 -25.46
N ASP A 195 5.65 12.08 -25.32
CA ASP A 195 5.10 12.43 -24.01
C ASP A 195 4.77 11.15 -23.22
N GLN A 196 5.29 11.06 -21.99
CA GLN A 196 5.22 9.86 -21.15
C GLN A 196 3.80 9.62 -20.60
N ILE A 197 3.02 10.68 -20.44
CA ILE A 197 1.62 10.60 -20.01
C ILE A 197 0.79 10.06 -21.18
N ILE A 198 1.01 10.56 -22.39
CA ILE A 198 0.30 10.07 -23.59
C ILE A 198 0.69 8.61 -23.87
N ALA A 199 1.98 8.28 -23.90
CA ALA A 199 2.45 6.91 -24.13
C ALA A 199 1.93 5.95 -23.05
N GLY A 200 1.98 6.36 -21.78
CA GLY A 200 1.52 5.53 -20.67
C GLY A 200 0.00 5.29 -20.67
N THR A 201 -0.80 6.32 -20.97
CA THR A 201 -2.26 6.19 -21.09
C THR A 201 -2.64 5.28 -22.24
N VAL A 202 -1.96 5.35 -23.39
CA VAL A 202 -2.18 4.44 -24.52
C VAL A 202 -1.87 2.99 -24.14
N ILE A 203 -0.77 2.74 -23.41
CA ILE A 203 -0.43 1.39 -22.94
C ILE A 203 -1.50 0.87 -21.96
N ASN A 204 -2.00 1.69 -21.05
CA ASN A 204 -3.08 1.30 -20.14
C ASN A 204 -4.36 0.94 -20.92
N ILE A 205 -4.80 1.80 -21.84
CA ILE A 205 -6.00 1.55 -22.66
C ILE A 205 -5.82 0.27 -23.49
N PHE A 206 -4.66 0.08 -24.10
CA PHE A 206 -4.33 -1.14 -24.85
C PHE A 206 -4.40 -2.38 -23.95
N ALA A 207 -3.76 -2.33 -22.77
CA ALA A 207 -3.75 -3.43 -21.83
C ALA A 207 -5.17 -3.77 -21.34
N THR A 208 -5.96 -2.77 -20.93
CA THR A 208 -7.36 -2.95 -20.54
C THR A 208 -8.18 -3.57 -21.66
N GLY A 209 -8.08 -3.04 -22.90
CA GLY A 209 -8.85 -3.56 -24.04
C GLY A 209 -8.46 -4.99 -24.41
N LEU A 210 -7.16 -5.26 -24.55
CA LEU A 210 -6.65 -6.57 -24.94
C LEU A 210 -6.95 -7.64 -23.88
N THR A 211 -6.65 -7.36 -22.61
CA THR A 211 -6.90 -8.34 -21.53
C THR A 211 -8.39 -8.58 -21.32
N SER A 212 -9.24 -7.56 -21.43
CA SER A 212 -10.70 -7.72 -21.34
C SER A 212 -11.25 -8.57 -22.47
N PHE A 213 -10.81 -8.32 -23.71
CA PHE A 213 -11.21 -9.10 -24.87
C PHE A 213 -10.79 -10.58 -24.74
N LEU A 214 -9.52 -10.83 -24.41
CA LEU A 214 -9.01 -12.19 -24.26
C LEU A 214 -9.66 -12.91 -23.09
N SER A 215 -9.91 -12.22 -21.97
CA SER A 215 -10.64 -12.76 -20.83
C SER A 215 -12.06 -13.16 -21.22
N ALA A 216 -12.81 -12.29 -21.92
CA ALA A 216 -14.16 -12.61 -22.39
C ALA A 216 -14.17 -13.80 -23.36
N LYS A 217 -13.17 -13.89 -24.25
CA LYS A 217 -13.10 -14.94 -25.26
C LYS A 217 -12.69 -16.30 -24.68
N PHE A 218 -11.74 -16.32 -23.74
CA PHE A 218 -11.12 -17.54 -23.23
C PHE A 218 -11.43 -17.79 -21.76
N LEU A 219 -11.01 -16.91 -20.85
CA LEU A 219 -11.09 -17.16 -19.40
C LEU A 219 -12.53 -17.30 -18.89
N GLN A 220 -13.46 -16.49 -19.40
CA GLN A 220 -14.87 -16.57 -19.01
C GLN A 220 -15.57 -17.81 -19.57
N LYS A 221 -15.18 -18.24 -20.78
CA LYS A 221 -15.72 -19.45 -21.42
C LYS A 221 -15.13 -20.74 -20.84
N TYR A 222 -13.85 -20.71 -20.50
CA TYR A 222 -13.07 -21.85 -20.02
C TYR A 222 -12.46 -21.50 -18.64
N GLN A 223 -13.27 -21.66 -17.59
CA GLN A 223 -12.89 -21.24 -16.23
C GLN A 223 -11.62 -21.92 -15.70
N TYR A 224 -11.30 -23.13 -16.17
CA TYR A 224 -10.05 -23.83 -15.80
C TYR A 224 -8.79 -23.10 -16.29
N LEU A 225 -8.89 -22.21 -17.28
CA LEU A 225 -7.79 -21.36 -17.76
C LEU A 225 -7.56 -20.12 -16.86
N ASN A 226 -8.42 -19.91 -15.86
CA ASN A 226 -8.33 -18.81 -14.89
C ASN A 226 -8.18 -19.34 -13.45
N ASP A 227 -7.74 -20.58 -13.29
CA ASP A 227 -7.47 -21.20 -12.00
C ASP A 227 -6.03 -21.75 -11.94
N PRO A 228 -5.01 -20.88 -11.82
CA PRO A 228 -3.61 -21.30 -11.74
C PRO A 228 -3.26 -21.90 -10.36
N GLY A 229 -4.21 -21.99 -9.42
CA GLY A 229 -3.94 -22.28 -8.03
C GLY A 229 -3.36 -21.08 -7.27
N ARG A 230 -2.84 -21.34 -6.06
CA ARG A 230 -2.28 -20.29 -5.18
C ARG A 230 -0.93 -20.74 -4.64
N PHE A 231 0.01 -19.81 -4.56
CA PHE A 231 1.28 -20.07 -3.90
C PHE A 231 1.04 -20.43 -2.42
N PRO A 232 1.77 -21.45 -1.89
CA PRO A 232 1.59 -21.89 -0.53
C PRO A 232 1.94 -20.77 0.45
N THR A 233 1.31 -20.82 1.62
CA THR A 233 1.65 -19.91 2.72
C THR A 233 2.91 -20.43 3.40
N ILE A 234 3.94 -19.59 3.48
CA ILE A 234 5.21 -19.90 4.13
C ILE A 234 5.19 -19.26 5.51
N LYS A 235 5.46 -20.07 6.54
CA LYS A 235 5.61 -19.62 7.93
C LYS A 235 7.10 -19.44 8.24
N ILE A 236 7.50 -18.26 8.71
CA ILE A 236 8.87 -18.05 9.20
C ILE A 236 8.91 -18.55 10.65
N PRO A 237 9.71 -19.59 10.96
CA PRO A 237 9.76 -20.17 12.31
C PRO A 237 10.22 -19.10 13.32
N VAL A 238 9.78 -19.23 14.58
CA VAL A 238 10.03 -18.27 15.68
C VAL A 238 9.24 -16.96 15.53
N LEU A 239 9.33 -16.28 14.38
CA LEU A 239 8.64 -15.00 14.17
C LEU A 239 7.14 -15.17 13.95
N ALA A 240 6.70 -16.26 13.31
CA ALA A 240 5.28 -16.55 13.11
C ALA A 240 4.54 -16.93 14.40
N ASP A 241 5.29 -17.38 15.43
CA ASP A 241 4.73 -17.85 16.69
C ASP A 241 4.47 -16.71 17.69
N ILE A 242 4.89 -15.48 17.36
CA ILE A 242 4.60 -14.29 18.19
C ILE A 242 3.07 -14.06 18.21
N PRO A 243 2.44 -13.99 19.40
CA PRO A 243 1.00 -13.76 19.50
C PRO A 243 0.61 -12.46 18.79
N PHE A 244 -0.53 -12.48 18.07
CA PHE A 244 -1.08 -11.36 17.29
C PHE A 244 -0.23 -10.96 16.08
N ILE A 245 1.03 -10.55 16.28
CA ILE A 245 1.91 -9.98 15.24
C ILE A 245 2.40 -11.06 14.26
N GLY A 246 2.78 -12.23 14.79
CA GLY A 246 3.36 -13.33 14.02
C GLY A 246 2.51 -13.72 12.81
N PRO A 247 1.23 -14.06 13.00
CA PRO A 247 0.33 -14.44 11.91
C PRO A 247 -0.06 -13.28 10.98
N ILE A 248 0.06 -12.04 11.44
CA ILE A 248 -0.24 -10.85 10.64
C ILE A 248 0.90 -10.53 9.69
N LEU A 249 2.17 -10.77 10.05
CA LEU A 249 3.34 -10.37 9.24
C LEU A 249 4.14 -11.54 8.64
N PHE A 250 4.17 -12.71 9.29
CA PHE A 250 5.12 -13.80 9.02
C PHE A 250 4.47 -15.14 8.66
N GLN A 251 3.19 -15.10 8.27
CA GLN A 251 2.45 -16.26 7.75
C GLN A 251 1.77 -15.89 6.42
N HIS A 252 2.57 -15.63 5.38
CA HIS A 252 2.06 -15.18 4.09
C HIS A 252 2.65 -15.95 2.90
N ASN A 253 2.12 -15.69 1.72
CA ASN A 253 2.71 -16.17 0.49
C ASN A 253 4.03 -15.42 0.19
N MET A 254 4.76 -15.92 -0.82
CA MET A 254 6.06 -15.35 -1.20
C MET A 254 6.00 -13.87 -1.63
N PHE A 255 4.85 -13.37 -2.11
CA PHE A 255 4.74 -11.98 -2.61
C PHE A 255 4.81 -10.95 -1.49
N VAL A 256 4.27 -11.26 -0.31
CA VAL A 256 4.42 -10.40 0.88
C VAL A 256 5.89 -10.31 1.29
N TYR A 257 6.61 -11.44 1.27
CA TYR A 257 8.04 -11.44 1.57
C TYR A 257 8.87 -10.74 0.48
N ALA A 258 8.50 -10.93 -0.79
CA ALA A 258 9.12 -10.21 -1.90
C ALA A 258 8.95 -8.69 -1.75
N LEU A 259 7.78 -8.22 -1.28
CA LEU A 259 7.59 -6.80 -0.96
C LEU A 259 8.59 -6.33 0.09
N TYR A 260 8.77 -7.04 1.21
CA TYR A 260 9.72 -6.64 2.25
C TYR A 260 11.15 -6.59 1.70
N ILE A 261 11.52 -7.60 0.92
CA ILE A 261 12.84 -7.69 0.28
C ILE A 261 13.03 -6.51 -0.69
N PHE A 262 12.09 -6.28 -1.61
CA PHE A 262 12.19 -5.19 -2.58
C PHE A 262 12.21 -3.82 -1.92
N LEU A 263 11.42 -3.60 -0.87
CA LEU A 263 11.44 -2.36 -0.11
C LEU A 263 12.83 -2.08 0.46
N VAL A 264 13.43 -3.06 1.15
CA VAL A 264 14.77 -2.91 1.75
C VAL A 264 15.83 -2.78 0.66
N VAL A 265 15.82 -3.66 -0.34
CA VAL A 265 16.80 -3.70 -1.43
C VAL A 265 16.77 -2.42 -2.24
N LEU A 266 15.60 -1.93 -2.67
CA LEU A 266 15.51 -0.69 -3.46
C LEU A 266 15.87 0.53 -2.63
N THR A 267 15.54 0.57 -1.35
CA THR A 267 15.96 1.65 -0.45
C THR A 267 17.49 1.69 -0.35
N VAL A 268 18.13 0.55 -0.09
CA VAL A 268 19.59 0.45 -0.02
C VAL A 268 20.22 0.77 -1.39
N ALA A 269 19.71 0.16 -2.46
CA ALA A 269 20.23 0.33 -3.81
C ALA A 269 20.16 1.79 -4.28
N LEU A 270 19.03 2.48 -4.12
CA LEU A 270 18.86 3.86 -4.61
C LEU A 270 19.62 4.90 -3.77
N PHE A 271 19.64 4.73 -2.45
CA PHE A 271 20.17 5.76 -1.56
C PHE A 271 21.61 5.52 -1.11
N TYR A 272 22.06 4.26 -1.04
CA TYR A 272 23.33 3.89 -0.42
C TYR A 272 24.32 3.20 -1.36
N THR A 273 24.01 3.03 -2.65
CA THR A 273 24.95 2.42 -3.62
C THR A 273 25.35 3.35 -4.77
N ARG A 274 26.46 3.01 -5.44
CA ARG A 274 26.94 3.70 -6.65
C ARG A 274 25.93 3.66 -7.78
N TRP A 275 25.20 2.55 -7.93
CA TRP A 275 24.15 2.45 -8.94
C TRP A 275 23.04 3.46 -8.67
N GLY A 276 22.56 3.55 -7.43
CA GLY A 276 21.53 4.50 -7.04
C GLY A 276 21.95 5.97 -7.20
N LEU A 277 23.21 6.30 -6.89
CA LEU A 277 23.77 7.63 -7.16
C LEU A 277 23.71 7.94 -8.66
N ARG A 278 24.19 7.04 -9.52
CA ARG A 278 24.17 7.20 -10.98
C ARG A 278 22.75 7.33 -11.52
N THR A 279 21.82 6.48 -11.08
CA THR A 279 20.41 6.54 -11.49
C THR A 279 19.81 7.91 -11.16
N ARG A 280 19.98 8.40 -9.93
CA ARG A 280 19.47 9.72 -9.52
C ARG A 280 20.12 10.87 -10.30
N SER A 281 21.44 10.83 -10.52
CA SER A 281 22.13 11.83 -11.34
C SER A 281 21.61 11.88 -12.78
N VAL A 282 21.29 10.71 -13.36
CA VAL A 282 20.69 10.60 -14.70
C VAL A 282 19.27 11.17 -14.75
N GLY A 283 18.50 11.03 -13.67
CA GLY A 283 17.17 11.62 -13.55
C GLY A 283 17.20 13.15 -13.45
N GLU A 284 18.05 13.69 -12.57
CA GLU A 284 18.12 15.14 -12.29
C GLU A 284 18.86 15.92 -13.39
N HIS A 285 20.05 15.46 -13.80
CA HIS A 285 20.93 16.16 -14.73
C HIS A 285 21.59 15.19 -15.73
N PRO A 286 20.84 14.68 -16.73
CA PRO A 286 21.33 13.68 -17.68
C PRO A 286 22.56 14.14 -18.46
N LYS A 287 22.63 15.40 -18.88
CA LYS A 287 23.79 15.94 -19.63
C LYS A 287 25.07 15.90 -18.79
N ALA A 288 24.99 16.24 -17.50
CA ALA A 288 26.15 16.20 -16.61
C ALA A 288 26.59 14.76 -16.35
N ALA A 289 25.64 13.83 -16.16
CA ALA A 289 25.95 12.42 -16.00
C ALA A 289 26.69 11.82 -17.22
N ASP A 290 26.30 12.20 -18.44
CA ASP A 290 26.93 11.74 -19.68
C ASP A 290 28.38 12.23 -19.81
N THR A 291 28.66 13.49 -19.44
CA THR A 291 30.04 14.03 -19.43
C THR A 291 30.99 13.31 -18.47
N LEU A 292 30.45 12.64 -17.45
CA LEU A 292 31.20 11.84 -16.48
C LEU A 292 31.27 10.34 -16.88
N GLY A 293 30.87 9.99 -18.11
CA GLY A 293 30.96 8.64 -18.67
C GLY A 293 29.82 7.69 -18.26
N ILE A 294 28.72 8.20 -17.69
CA ILE A 294 27.55 7.39 -17.36
C ILE A 294 26.65 7.28 -18.59
N ASN A 295 26.41 6.08 -19.09
CA ASN A 295 25.48 5.86 -20.19
C ASN A 295 24.02 6.09 -19.73
N VAL A 296 23.53 7.32 -19.94
CA VAL A 296 22.20 7.79 -19.58
C VAL A 296 21.10 6.90 -20.13
N PHE A 297 21.19 6.55 -21.42
CA PHE A 297 20.19 5.74 -22.09
C PHE A 297 20.07 4.36 -21.44
N ARG A 298 21.18 3.66 -21.27
CA ARG A 298 21.21 2.33 -20.66
C ARG A 298 20.64 2.35 -19.24
N THR A 299 20.99 3.35 -18.43
CA THR A 299 20.47 3.49 -17.07
C THR A 299 18.95 3.69 -17.07
N ARG A 300 18.42 4.54 -17.95
CA ARG A 300 16.97 4.76 -18.08
C ARG A 300 16.22 3.52 -18.53
N TYR A 301 16.70 2.83 -19.58
CA TYR A 301 16.08 1.59 -20.05
C TYR A 301 16.05 0.53 -18.96
N LEU A 302 17.16 0.35 -18.25
CA LEU A 302 17.25 -0.64 -17.18
C LEU A 302 16.31 -0.30 -16.01
N SER A 303 16.22 0.96 -15.61
CA SER A 303 15.29 1.40 -14.56
C SER A 303 13.83 1.18 -14.94
N VAL A 304 13.44 1.50 -16.18
CA VAL A 304 12.06 1.31 -16.64
C VAL A 304 11.71 -0.16 -16.76
N ILE A 305 12.57 -0.97 -17.39
CA ILE A 305 12.34 -2.42 -17.57
C ILE A 305 12.32 -3.16 -16.22
N LEU A 306 13.19 -2.81 -15.27
CA LEU A 306 13.15 -3.36 -13.91
C LEU A 306 11.91 -2.93 -13.12
N GLY A 307 11.29 -1.81 -13.50
CA GLY A 307 10.02 -1.38 -12.93
C GLY A 307 8.81 -2.12 -13.53
N GLY A 308 8.96 -2.75 -14.69
CA GLY A 308 7.91 -3.58 -15.32
C GLY A 308 7.85 -4.97 -14.73
#